data_AF-A0A061RMG3-F1
#
_entry.id   AF-A0A061RMG3-F1
#
_cell.length_a   1.000
_cell.length_b   1.000
_cell.length_c   1.000
_cell.angle_alpha   90.00
_cell.angle_beta   90.00
_cell.angle_gamma   90.00
#
_symmetry.space_group_name_H-M   'P 1'
#
loop_
_entity.id
_entity.type
_entity.pdbx_description
1 polymer ?
#
loop_
_entity_poly.entity_id
_entity_poly.type
_entity_poly.pdbx_seq_one_letter_code
_entity_poly.pdbx_strand_id
1 'polypeptide(L)'
;MGTSVGEEGLKQTGACLHVAECRGAEALREAEAHVCKNVEETMRALQPGAGRAGESPTVARVVVEDLGSPGWELGPGAAEGSLALLYRLRGLLRGTRCAAVVTVNPAHFPAGWCRRACHLADTVLSVEALHDDSVLVGLSPDPGTAVGRVSLLKSSPVGALGSAPAGAGGQQRLLRHRRRRLALEEISIDPDAEQALSEQPAGAASLGDGKQLDF
;
A
#
# COMPACT_ATOMS: atom_id res chain seq x y z
N MET A 1 10.16 12.67 15.26
CA MET A 1 11.39 12.12 14.65
C MET A 1 11.26 10.62 14.65
N GLY A 2 10.67 10.04 13.61
CA GLY A 2 10.60 8.59 13.43
C GLY A 2 11.68 8.21 12.43
N THR A 3 12.77 7.62 12.89
CA THR A 3 13.72 6.98 11.99
C THR A 3 13.01 5.77 11.38
N SER A 4 12.85 5.81 10.06
CA SER A 4 12.24 4.73 9.29
C SER A 4 13.00 3.43 9.55
N VAL A 5 12.28 2.42 10.04
CA VAL A 5 12.82 1.11 10.45
C VAL A 5 13.36 0.29 9.24
N GLY A 6 13.45 0.90 8.04
CA GLY A 6 13.81 0.25 6.78
C GLY A 6 15.21 0.56 6.23
N GLU A 7 15.84 1.69 6.58
CA GLU A 7 17.07 2.11 5.88
C GLU A 7 18.27 1.19 6.12
N GLU A 8 18.46 0.66 7.32
CA GLU A 8 19.61 -0.19 7.64
C GLU A 8 19.51 -1.59 7.03
N GLY A 9 18.30 -2.14 6.91
CA GLY A 9 18.08 -3.44 6.26
C GLY A 9 18.25 -3.41 4.74
N LEU A 10 17.95 -2.28 4.10
CA LEU A 10 18.05 -2.17 2.63
C LEU A 10 19.50 -2.01 2.13
N LYS A 11 20.39 -1.37 2.92
CA LYS A 11 21.82 -1.20 2.56
C LYS A 11 22.54 -2.54 2.34
N GLN A 12 22.14 -3.60 3.04
CA GLN A 12 22.72 -4.94 2.88
C GLN A 12 22.31 -5.64 1.58
N THR A 13 21.23 -5.18 0.92
CA THR A 13 20.69 -5.82 -0.31
C THR A 13 21.21 -5.20 -1.61
N GLY A 14 22.08 -4.18 -1.54
CA GLY A 14 22.54 -3.44 -2.71
C GLY A 14 21.41 -2.68 -3.44
N ALA A 15 20.29 -2.43 -2.77
CA ALA A 15 19.15 -1.73 -3.35
C ALA A 15 19.14 -0.26 -2.95
N CYS A 16 18.83 0.62 -3.91
CA CYS A 16 18.61 2.04 -3.64
C CYS A 16 17.14 2.25 -3.22
N LEU A 17 16.95 2.83 -2.03
CA LEU A 17 15.64 3.25 -1.54
C LEU A 17 15.54 4.77 -1.69
N HIS A 18 14.53 5.23 -2.41
CA HIS A 18 14.20 6.65 -2.52
C HIS A 18 12.84 6.89 -1.87
N VAL A 19 12.82 7.67 -0.80
CA VAL A 19 11.60 8.05 -0.09
C VAL A 19 11.34 9.54 -0.34
N ALA A 20 10.18 9.84 -0.93
CA ALA A 20 9.73 11.21 -1.13
C ALA A 20 8.82 11.64 0.03
N GLU A 21 9.38 12.36 1.01
CA GLU A 21 8.60 13.03 2.07
C GLU A 21 8.38 14.50 1.67
N CYS A 22 7.23 14.80 1.04
CA CYS A 22 6.92 16.14 0.54
C CYS A 22 5.92 16.87 1.45
N ARG A 23 6.11 18.17 1.66
CA ARG A 23 5.24 19.03 2.49
C ARG A 23 5.10 20.43 1.90
N GLY A 24 3.97 21.08 2.15
CA GLY A 24 3.69 22.46 1.72
C GLY A 24 3.24 22.58 0.26
N ALA A 25 2.86 23.80 -0.15
CA ALA A 25 2.21 24.07 -1.44
C ALA A 25 2.97 23.61 -2.71
N GLU A 26 4.30 23.40 -2.64
CA GLU A 26 5.11 22.87 -3.74
C GLU A 26 5.29 21.34 -3.70
N ALA A 27 4.70 20.65 -2.71
CA ALA A 27 4.92 19.22 -2.46
C ALA A 27 4.71 18.34 -3.69
N LEU A 28 3.72 18.65 -4.54
CA LEU A 28 3.48 17.88 -5.75
C LEU A 28 4.61 18.04 -6.78
N ARG A 29 5.12 19.27 -6.94
CA ARG A 29 6.22 19.57 -7.86
C ARG A 29 7.54 19.02 -7.31
N GLU A 30 7.75 19.10 -6.01
CA GLU A 30 8.90 18.49 -5.34
C GLU A 30 8.86 16.96 -5.45
N ALA A 31 7.70 16.34 -5.23
CA ALA A 31 7.51 14.91 -5.40
C ALA A 31 7.80 14.49 -6.84
N GLU A 32 7.27 15.22 -7.83
CA GLU A 32 7.55 14.96 -9.25
C GLU A 32 9.04 15.10 -9.56
N ALA A 33 9.68 16.20 -9.15
CA ALA A 33 11.10 16.41 -9.39
C ALA A 33 11.98 15.36 -8.70
N HIS A 34 11.66 15.01 -7.45
CA HIS A 34 12.38 14.02 -6.67
C HIS A 34 12.24 12.61 -7.27
N VAL A 35 11.01 12.22 -7.61
CA VAL A 35 10.72 10.91 -8.22
C VAL A 35 11.36 10.80 -9.60
N CYS A 36 11.17 11.78 -10.48
CA CYS A 36 11.75 11.77 -11.82
C CYS A 36 13.28 11.74 -11.76
N LYS A 37 13.90 12.66 -11.00
CA LYS A 37 15.35 12.72 -10.87
C LYS A 37 15.92 11.42 -10.31
N ASN A 38 15.37 10.89 -9.23
CA ASN A 38 15.94 9.71 -8.58
C ASN A 38 15.73 8.44 -9.41
N VAL A 39 14.58 8.30 -10.07
CA VAL A 39 14.35 7.19 -10.99
C VAL A 39 15.29 7.30 -12.19
N GLU A 40 15.45 8.48 -12.78
CA GLU A 40 16.37 8.71 -13.91
C GLU A 40 17.84 8.50 -13.54
N GLU A 41 18.28 9.01 -12.39
CA GLU A 41 19.64 8.82 -11.87
C GLU A 41 19.92 7.35 -11.58
N THR A 42 18.97 6.64 -10.97
CA THR A 42 19.11 5.21 -10.73
C THR A 42 19.10 4.44 -12.04
N MET A 43 18.24 4.79 -12.99
CA MET A 43 18.21 4.20 -14.32
C MET A 43 19.52 4.40 -15.08
N ARG A 44 20.13 5.58 -14.97
CA ARG A 44 21.46 5.87 -15.53
C ARG A 44 22.54 5.02 -14.88
N ALA A 45 22.50 4.85 -13.56
CA ALA A 45 23.43 3.98 -12.83
C ALA A 45 23.26 2.48 -13.19
N LEU A 46 22.03 2.09 -13.58
CA LEU A 46 21.68 0.73 -13.98
C LEU A 46 21.95 0.39 -15.44
N GLN A 47 22.44 1.34 -16.25
CA GLN A 47 22.75 1.05 -17.64
C GLN A 47 23.88 0.02 -17.74
N PRO A 48 23.73 -1.01 -18.60
CA PRO A 48 24.76 -2.03 -18.78
C PRO A 48 26.04 -1.38 -19.31
N GLY A 49 27.08 -1.36 -18.47
CA GLY A 49 28.39 -0.73 -18.75
C GLY A 49 28.86 0.30 -17.72
N ALA A 50 28.00 0.74 -16.80
CA ALA A 50 28.37 1.69 -15.74
C ALA A 50 28.89 1.02 -14.44
N GLY A 51 28.66 -0.28 -14.26
CA GLY A 51 29.11 -1.05 -13.10
C GLY A 51 30.52 -1.61 -13.28
N ARG A 52 31.33 -1.59 -12.21
CA ARG A 52 32.58 -2.37 -12.18
C ARG A 52 32.23 -3.85 -12.30
N ALA A 53 33.06 -4.62 -13.03
CA ALA A 53 32.89 -6.06 -13.15
C ALA A 53 32.78 -6.71 -11.76
N GLY A 54 31.57 -7.18 -11.39
CA GLY A 54 31.28 -7.81 -10.09
C GLY A 54 30.12 -7.19 -9.31
N GLU A 55 29.61 -6.01 -9.68
CA GLU A 55 28.44 -5.40 -9.00
C GLU A 55 27.12 -5.94 -9.58
N SER A 56 26.29 -6.52 -8.71
CA SER A 56 24.96 -7.02 -9.07
C SER A 56 24.08 -5.87 -9.56
N PRO A 57 23.17 -6.10 -10.54
CA PRO A 57 22.26 -5.07 -11.00
C PRO A 57 21.40 -4.60 -9.82
N THR A 58 21.55 -3.35 -9.41
CA THR A 58 20.83 -2.81 -8.25
C THR A 58 19.35 -2.66 -8.62
N VAL A 59 18.44 -3.05 -7.73
CA VAL A 59 16.99 -2.85 -7.97
C VAL A 59 16.62 -1.52 -7.33
N ALA A 60 15.97 -0.63 -8.08
CA ALA A 60 15.51 0.64 -7.53
C ALA A 60 14.15 0.45 -6.85
N ARG A 61 13.97 1.03 -5.67
CA ARG A 61 12.70 1.04 -4.94
C ARG A 61 12.30 2.48 -4.66
N VAL A 62 11.16 2.88 -5.19
CA VAL A 62 10.58 4.22 -5.00
C VAL A 62 9.43 4.10 -4.01
N VAL A 63 9.41 4.96 -3.00
CA VAL A 63 8.31 5.05 -2.05
C VAL A 63 7.77 6.47 -2.06
N VAL A 64 6.47 6.59 -2.37
CA VAL A 64 5.72 7.84 -2.23
C VAL A 64 4.76 7.65 -1.06
N GLU A 65 5.04 8.36 0.03
CA GLU A 65 4.27 8.26 1.27
C GLU A 65 3.13 9.27 1.30
N ASP A 66 1.95 8.79 1.72
CA ASP A 66 0.74 9.58 1.97
C ASP A 66 0.45 10.62 0.87
N LEU A 67 0.37 10.15 -0.37
CA LEU A 67 0.16 10.97 -1.55
C LEU A 67 -1.09 11.83 -1.36
N GLY A 68 -0.90 13.15 -1.37
CA GLY A 68 -1.97 14.13 -1.18
C GLY A 68 -2.56 14.18 0.22
N SER A 69 -1.77 13.86 1.24
CA SER A 69 -2.08 14.23 2.62
C SER A 69 -2.36 15.73 2.76
N PRO A 70 -3.11 16.15 3.80
CA PRO A 70 -3.33 17.57 4.09
C PRO A 70 -2.02 18.35 4.26
N GLY A 71 -0.94 17.67 4.66
CA GLY A 71 0.39 18.28 4.78
C GLY A 71 1.03 18.71 3.46
N TRP A 72 0.47 18.30 2.31
CA TRP A 72 0.90 18.73 0.98
C TRP A 72 0.26 20.04 0.55
N GLU A 73 -0.65 20.63 1.35
CA GLU A 73 -1.32 21.92 1.08
C GLU A 73 -1.82 22.05 -0.36
N LEU A 74 -2.41 20.96 -0.85
CA LEU A 74 -2.78 20.79 -2.24
C LEU A 74 -3.86 21.80 -2.66
N GLY A 75 -3.52 22.65 -3.62
CA GLY A 75 -4.45 23.61 -4.22
C GLY A 75 -5.50 22.97 -5.14
N PRO A 76 -6.41 23.78 -5.71
CA PRO A 76 -7.37 23.30 -6.71
C PRO A 76 -6.65 22.63 -7.90
N GLY A 77 -7.15 21.47 -8.34
CA GLY A 77 -6.55 20.67 -9.42
C GLY A 77 -5.48 19.66 -8.98
N ALA A 78 -5.25 19.53 -7.66
CA ALA A 78 -4.26 18.59 -7.15
C ALA A 78 -4.61 17.11 -7.36
N ALA A 79 -5.89 16.78 -7.48
CA ALA A 79 -6.33 15.43 -7.85
C ALA A 79 -5.83 15.08 -9.27
N GLU A 80 -5.98 16.00 -10.22
CA GLU A 80 -5.50 15.83 -11.59
C GLU A 80 -3.97 15.80 -11.65
N GLY A 81 -3.31 16.70 -10.90
CA GLY A 81 -1.85 16.75 -10.82
C GLY A 81 -1.23 15.49 -10.20
N SER A 82 -1.80 14.97 -9.11
CA SER A 82 -1.36 13.70 -8.50
C SER A 82 -1.59 12.50 -9.42
N LEU A 83 -2.69 12.45 -10.18
CA LEU A 83 -2.85 11.43 -11.22
C LEU A 83 -1.79 11.54 -12.30
N ALA A 84 -1.48 12.76 -12.78
CA ALA A 84 -0.44 12.98 -13.78
C ALA A 84 0.92 12.49 -13.27
N LEU A 85 1.25 12.71 -12.00
CA LEU A 85 2.43 12.14 -11.35
C LEU A 85 2.42 10.60 -11.40
N LEU A 86 1.30 9.96 -11.05
CA LEU A 86 1.18 8.49 -11.12
C LEU A 86 1.34 7.95 -12.55
N TYR A 87 0.78 8.65 -13.55
CA TYR A 87 0.96 8.30 -14.96
C TYR A 87 2.44 8.39 -15.38
N ARG A 88 3.13 9.46 -15.00
CA ARG A 88 4.57 9.65 -15.28
C ARG A 88 5.41 8.58 -14.60
N LEU A 89 5.19 8.35 -13.30
CA LEU A 89 5.87 7.31 -12.53
C LEU A 89 5.69 5.95 -13.19
N ARG A 90 4.45 5.57 -13.54
CA ARG A 90 4.19 4.32 -14.26
C ARG A 90 4.95 4.25 -15.58
N GLY A 91 4.98 5.35 -16.34
CA GLY A 91 5.75 5.46 -17.58
C GLY A 91 7.23 5.21 -17.38
N LEU A 92 7.82 5.81 -16.35
CA LEU A 92 9.24 5.65 -16.00
C LEU A 92 9.59 4.24 -15.52
N LEU A 93 8.69 3.57 -14.79
CA LEU A 93 8.93 2.22 -14.29
C LEU A 93 8.84 1.15 -15.40
N ARG A 94 8.11 1.41 -16.49
CA ARG A 94 7.93 0.45 -17.58
C ARG A 94 9.26 0.11 -18.24
N GLY A 95 9.55 -1.19 -18.33
CA GLY A 95 10.78 -1.68 -18.97
C GLY A 95 12.04 -1.50 -18.11
N THR A 96 11.89 -1.16 -16.83
CA THR A 96 12.99 -0.94 -15.90
C THR A 96 13.02 -2.00 -14.80
N ARG A 97 14.12 -2.09 -14.05
CA ARG A 97 14.24 -2.93 -12.85
C ARG A 97 13.91 -2.15 -11.59
N CYS A 98 12.83 -1.37 -11.65
CA CYS A 98 12.39 -0.49 -10.58
C CYS A 98 11.00 -0.91 -10.10
N ALA A 99 10.78 -0.85 -8.79
CA ALA A 99 9.47 -1.02 -8.18
C ALA A 99 9.07 0.26 -7.46
N ALA A 100 7.78 0.59 -7.46
CA ALA A 100 7.26 1.69 -6.68
C ALA A 100 6.12 1.25 -5.76
N VAL A 101 6.12 1.81 -4.56
CA VAL A 101 5.01 1.71 -3.60
C VAL A 101 4.49 3.13 -3.39
N VAL A 102 3.20 3.30 -3.60
CA VAL A 102 2.51 4.57 -3.32
C VAL A 102 1.44 4.29 -2.28
N THR A 103 1.50 5.01 -1.18
CA THR A 103 0.45 4.98 -0.15
C THR A 103 -0.44 6.22 -0.31
N VAL A 104 -1.74 6.03 -0.11
CA VAL A 104 -2.73 7.10 -0.27
C VAL A 104 -3.87 6.86 0.71
N ASN A 105 -4.34 7.94 1.34
CA ASN A 105 -5.62 7.91 2.04
C ASN A 105 -6.76 8.20 1.05
N PRO A 106 -7.64 7.22 0.74
CA PRO A 106 -8.71 7.41 -0.25
C PRO A 106 -9.72 8.49 0.17
N ALA A 107 -9.80 8.85 1.45
CA ALA A 107 -10.69 9.90 1.93
C ALA A 107 -10.30 11.31 1.41
N HIS A 108 -9.07 11.50 0.97
CA HIS A 108 -8.60 12.80 0.45
C HIS A 108 -8.93 13.00 -1.03
N PHE A 109 -9.45 11.99 -1.73
CA PHE A 109 -9.66 12.03 -3.18
C PHE A 109 -11.10 11.65 -3.58
N PRO A 110 -11.61 12.19 -4.70
CA PRO A 110 -12.87 11.74 -5.27
C PRO A 110 -12.84 10.27 -5.69
N ALA A 111 -13.96 9.56 -5.60
CA ALA A 111 -14.05 8.14 -5.99
C ALA A 111 -13.56 7.87 -7.43
N GLY A 112 -13.87 8.79 -8.36
CA GLY A 112 -13.40 8.69 -9.75
C GLY A 112 -11.87 8.79 -9.89
N TRP A 113 -11.20 9.51 -8.99
CA TRP A 113 -9.74 9.54 -8.91
C TRP A 113 -9.20 8.20 -8.41
N CYS A 114 -9.77 7.66 -7.32
CA CYS A 114 -9.33 6.40 -6.71
C CYS A 114 -9.40 5.24 -7.71
N ARG A 115 -10.49 5.16 -8.49
CA ARG A 115 -10.64 4.16 -9.57
C ARG A 115 -9.53 4.29 -10.60
N ARG A 116 -9.24 5.51 -11.08
CA ARG A 116 -8.15 5.75 -12.04
C ARG A 116 -6.78 5.38 -11.47
N ALA A 117 -6.49 5.73 -10.21
CA ALA A 117 -5.26 5.36 -9.54
C ALA A 117 -5.11 3.82 -9.44
N CYS A 118 -6.18 3.10 -9.10
CA CYS A 118 -6.19 1.63 -9.07
C CYS A 118 -5.96 1.02 -10.47
N HIS A 119 -6.45 1.65 -11.54
CA HIS A 119 -6.16 1.22 -12.92
C HIS A 119 -4.69 1.43 -13.32
N LEU A 120 -4.00 2.40 -12.71
CA LEU A 120 -2.58 2.66 -12.96
C LEU A 120 -1.66 1.66 -12.26
N ALA A 121 -2.01 1.24 -11.05
CA ALA A 121 -1.19 0.32 -10.26
C ALA A 121 -1.27 -1.11 -10.81
N ASP A 122 -0.16 -1.86 -10.74
CA ASP A 122 -0.16 -3.28 -11.11
C ASP A 122 -0.73 -4.14 -9.98
N THR A 123 -0.59 -3.71 -8.72
CA THR A 123 -1.15 -4.35 -7.53
C THR A 123 -1.75 -3.28 -6.61
N VAL A 124 -2.90 -3.56 -6.02
CA VAL A 124 -3.60 -2.67 -5.09
C VAL A 124 -3.92 -3.43 -3.82
N LEU A 125 -3.44 -2.90 -2.70
CA LEU A 125 -3.76 -3.36 -1.35
C LEU A 125 -4.59 -2.29 -0.66
N SER A 126 -5.69 -2.70 -0.05
CA SER A 126 -6.45 -1.87 0.89
C SER A 126 -6.04 -2.24 2.30
N VAL A 127 -5.79 -1.25 3.14
CA VAL A 127 -5.48 -1.42 4.56
C VAL A 127 -6.52 -0.63 5.35
N GLU A 128 -7.18 -1.31 6.27
CA GLU A 128 -8.22 -0.74 7.13
C GLU A 128 -7.84 -0.98 8.59
N ALA A 129 -7.87 0.06 9.42
CA ALA A 129 -7.67 -0.10 10.85
C ALA A 129 -8.85 -0.84 11.46
N LEU A 130 -8.57 -1.80 12.35
CA LEU A 130 -9.62 -2.45 13.13
C LEU A 130 -9.93 -1.59 14.35
N HIS A 131 -11.22 -1.43 14.63
CA HIS A 131 -11.70 -0.81 15.86
C HIS A 131 -11.85 -1.88 16.93
N ASP A 132 -11.66 -1.50 18.19
CA ASP A 132 -11.74 -2.42 19.34
C ASP A 132 -13.11 -3.13 19.41
N ASP A 133 -14.17 -2.45 19.00
CA ASP A 133 -15.55 -2.98 18.97
C ASP A 133 -15.85 -3.87 17.74
N SER A 134 -14.86 -4.10 16.88
CA SER A 134 -15.09 -4.90 15.68
C SER A 134 -15.28 -6.38 16.02
N VAL A 135 -16.29 -7.00 15.39
CA VAL A 135 -16.57 -8.44 15.54
C VAL A 135 -15.32 -9.29 15.25
N LEU A 136 -14.50 -8.86 14.29
CA LEU A 136 -13.25 -9.53 13.95
C LEU A 136 -12.22 -9.52 15.09
N VAL A 137 -12.18 -8.47 15.91
CA VAL A 137 -11.31 -8.43 17.10
C VAL A 137 -11.85 -9.38 18.16
N GLY A 138 -13.16 -9.34 18.43
CA GLY A 138 -13.81 -10.24 19.41
C GLY A 138 -13.71 -11.73 19.06
N LEU A 139 -13.67 -12.06 17.77
CA LEU A 139 -13.50 -13.43 17.25
C LEU A 139 -12.04 -13.83 17.02
N SER A 140 -11.09 -12.91 17.21
CA SER A 140 -9.68 -13.21 16.99
C SER A 140 -9.10 -14.00 18.17
N PRO A 141 -8.30 -15.04 17.93
CA PRO A 141 -7.66 -15.81 19.01
C PRO A 141 -6.67 -15.00 19.87
N ASP A 142 -6.24 -13.81 19.41
CA ASP A 142 -5.43 -12.89 20.23
C ASP A 142 -5.73 -11.43 19.82
N PRO A 143 -6.79 -10.82 20.41
CA PRO A 143 -7.29 -9.51 20.00
C PRO A 143 -6.28 -8.38 20.23
N GLY A 144 -5.43 -8.49 21.25
CA GLY A 144 -4.45 -7.45 21.61
C GLY A 144 -3.35 -7.23 20.57
N THR A 145 -3.22 -8.13 19.60
CA THR A 145 -2.28 -7.97 18.48
C THR A 145 -2.96 -7.61 17.16
N ALA A 146 -4.29 -7.68 17.05
CA ALA A 146 -5.03 -7.35 15.84
C ALA A 146 -5.13 -5.82 15.67
N VAL A 147 -4.53 -5.28 14.60
CA VAL A 147 -4.48 -3.81 14.38
C VAL A 147 -5.17 -3.36 13.10
N GLY A 148 -5.38 -4.27 12.15
CA GLY A 148 -5.99 -3.91 10.88
C GLY A 148 -6.36 -5.11 10.03
N ARG A 149 -7.07 -4.83 8.95
CA ARG A 149 -7.41 -5.76 7.89
C ARG A 149 -6.72 -5.33 6.61
N VAL A 150 -6.13 -6.27 5.89
CA VAL A 150 -5.53 -6.05 4.57
C VAL A 150 -6.30 -6.84 3.54
N SER A 151 -6.75 -6.17 2.49
CA SER A 151 -7.48 -6.78 1.37
C SER A 151 -6.71 -6.57 0.08
N LEU A 152 -6.47 -7.64 -0.67
CA LEU A 152 -5.93 -7.56 -2.01
C LEU A 152 -7.06 -7.18 -2.98
N LEU A 153 -7.03 -5.96 -3.53
CA LEU A 153 -8.05 -5.48 -4.48
C LEU A 153 -7.69 -5.78 -5.93
N LYS A 154 -6.39 -5.79 -6.24
CA LYS A 154 -5.85 -6.07 -7.56
C LYS A 154 -4.49 -6.72 -7.43
N SER A 155 -4.22 -7.76 -8.20
CA SER A 155 -2.91 -8.43 -8.27
C SER A 155 -2.31 -8.31 -9.67
N SER A 156 -0.98 -8.18 -9.71
CA SER A 156 -0.25 -8.25 -10.97
C SER A 156 -0.14 -9.72 -11.43
N PRO A 157 -0.37 -10.04 -12.71
CA PRO A 157 -0.17 -11.38 -13.23
C PRO A 157 1.33 -11.63 -13.46
N VAL A 158 2.12 -11.71 -12.38
CA VAL A 158 3.51 -12.15 -12.47
C VAL A 158 3.53 -13.67 -12.33
N GLY A 159 3.76 -14.37 -13.45
CA GLY A 159 4.07 -15.81 -13.45
C GLY A 159 2.88 -16.79 -13.42
N ALA A 160 1.64 -16.34 -13.56
CA ALA A 160 0.46 -17.23 -13.58
C ALA A 160 0.26 -17.91 -14.96
N LEU A 161 1.21 -18.75 -15.36
CA LEU A 161 0.91 -19.91 -16.22
C LEU A 161 0.21 -20.94 -15.31
N GLY A 162 -1.10 -20.86 -15.25
CA GLY A 162 -1.94 -21.82 -14.52
C GLY A 162 -2.58 -21.22 -13.27
N SER A 163 -3.90 -21.01 -13.36
CA SER A 163 -4.81 -20.75 -12.24
C SER A 163 -4.43 -19.60 -11.29
N ALA A 164 -4.71 -18.36 -11.70
CA ALA A 164 -5.26 -17.43 -10.71
C ALA A 164 -6.63 -18.02 -10.32
N PRO A 165 -6.91 -18.36 -9.04
CA PRO A 165 -8.26 -18.76 -8.66
C PRO A 165 -9.18 -17.59 -9.01
N ALA A 166 -10.23 -17.88 -9.77
CA ALA A 166 -11.27 -16.93 -10.09
C ALA A 166 -11.89 -16.41 -8.78
N GLY A 167 -11.40 -15.28 -8.28
CA GLY A 167 -11.78 -14.78 -6.95
C GLY A 167 -10.78 -13.82 -6.30
N ALA A 168 -10.03 -13.02 -7.07
CA ALA A 168 -9.09 -12.03 -6.51
C ALA A 168 -9.76 -10.98 -5.59
N GLY A 169 -11.10 -10.94 -5.51
CA GLY A 169 -11.86 -10.12 -4.57
C GLY A 169 -12.03 -10.68 -3.15
N GLY A 170 -11.36 -11.79 -2.78
CA GLY A 170 -11.64 -12.50 -1.53
C GLY A 170 -10.49 -12.68 -0.53
N GLN A 171 -9.24 -12.32 -0.87
CA GLN A 171 -8.12 -12.57 0.04
C GLN A 171 -7.97 -11.42 1.05
N GLN A 172 -8.71 -11.54 2.15
CA GLN A 172 -8.55 -10.71 3.33
C GLN A 172 -7.59 -11.40 4.31
N ARG A 173 -6.67 -10.61 4.87
CA ARG A 173 -5.68 -11.04 5.86
C ARG A 173 -5.78 -10.12 7.07
N LEU A 174 -5.54 -10.68 8.26
CA LEU A 174 -5.44 -9.91 9.49
C LEU A 174 -4.02 -9.33 9.58
N LEU A 175 -3.92 -8.01 9.75
CA LEU A 175 -2.68 -7.33 10.09
C LEU A 175 -2.53 -7.35 11.60
N ARG A 176 -1.44 -7.97 12.06
CA ARG A 176 -1.11 -8.07 13.47
C ARG A 176 0.16 -7.32 13.79
N HIS A 177 0.12 -6.56 14.87
CA HIS A 177 1.27 -5.91 15.44
C HIS A 177 1.79 -6.74 16.61
N ARG A 178 2.94 -7.37 16.40
CA ARG A 178 3.71 -8.04 17.45
C ARG A 178 4.89 -7.16 17.84
N ARG A 179 5.58 -7.50 18.93
CA ARG A 179 6.75 -6.76 19.42
C ARG A 179 7.78 -6.57 18.29
N ARG A 180 7.87 -5.33 17.77
CA ARG A 180 8.77 -4.89 16.69
C ARG A 180 8.51 -5.51 15.31
N ARG A 181 7.35 -6.12 15.06
CA ARG A 181 7.06 -6.78 13.77
C ARG A 181 5.59 -6.62 13.38
N LEU A 182 5.35 -6.42 12.09
CA LEU A 182 4.03 -6.55 11.49
C LEU A 182 3.93 -7.92 10.81
N ALA A 183 2.81 -8.60 11.02
CA ALA A 183 2.53 -9.91 10.41
C ALA A 183 1.18 -9.85 9.68
N LEU A 184 1.11 -10.52 8.53
CA LEU A 184 -0.15 -10.78 7.82
C LEU A 184 -0.51 -12.25 8.04
N GLU A 185 -1.65 -12.48 8.68
CA GLU A 185 -2.14 -13.83 9.00
C GLU A 185 -3.49 -14.08 8.32
N GLU A 186 -3.86 -15.35 8.17
CA GLU A 186 -5.22 -15.69 7.77
C GLU A 186 -6.19 -15.30 8.87
N ILE A 187 -7.36 -14.82 8.47
CA ILE A 187 -8.44 -14.58 9.40
C ILE A 187 -8.89 -15.95 9.91
N SER A 188 -8.51 -16.26 11.14
CA SER A 188 -8.98 -17.44 11.88
C SER A 188 -9.98 -16.94 12.92
N ILE A 189 -11.13 -17.60 12.97
CA ILE A 189 -12.20 -17.32 13.93
C ILE A 189 -12.04 -18.34 15.06
N ASP A 190 -12.02 -17.84 16.29
CA ASP A 190 -12.09 -18.71 17.47
C ASP A 190 -13.51 -19.31 17.58
N PRO A 191 -13.66 -20.64 17.45
CA PRO A 191 -14.97 -21.29 17.46
C PRO A 191 -15.70 -21.12 18.79
N ASP A 192 -14.98 -21.01 19.91
CA ASP A 192 -15.58 -20.86 21.23
C ASP A 192 -16.15 -19.44 21.41
N ALA A 193 -15.45 -18.44 20.86
CA ALA A 193 -15.94 -17.05 20.82
C ALA A 193 -17.16 -16.90 19.89
N GLU A 194 -17.18 -17.61 18.76
CA GLU A 194 -18.31 -17.63 17.83
C GLU A 194 -19.57 -18.27 18.46
N GLN A 195 -19.40 -19.36 19.21
CA GLN A 195 -20.49 -19.98 19.96
C GLN A 195 -21.03 -19.04 21.05
N ALA A 196 -20.14 -18.41 21.82
CA ALA A 196 -20.54 -17.46 22.86
C ALA A 196 -21.32 -16.24 22.31
N LEU A 197 -20.96 -15.75 21.12
CA LEU A 197 -21.71 -14.70 20.42
C LEU A 197 -23.07 -15.18 19.89
N SER A 198 -23.16 -16.44 19.44
CA SER A 198 -24.40 -17.03 18.92
C SER A 198 -25.43 -17.34 20.02
N GLU A 199 -24.96 -17.56 21.25
CA GLU A 199 -25.79 -17.84 22.42
C GLU A 199 -26.30 -16.56 23.13
N GLN A 200 -25.86 -15.37 22.71
CA GLN A 200 -26.40 -14.11 23.22
C GLN A 200 -27.82 -13.86 22.64
N PRO A 201 -28.84 -13.61 23.50
CA PRO A 201 -30.18 -13.33 23.01
C PRO A 201 -30.19 -12.01 22.23
N ALA A 202 -30.73 -12.06 21.01
CA ALA A 202 -30.82 -10.95 20.06
C ALA A 202 -31.57 -9.73 20.65
N GLY A 203 -30.84 -8.87 21.33
CA GLY A 203 -31.30 -7.60 21.87
C GLY A 203 -30.53 -6.45 21.22
N ALA A 204 -31.07 -5.95 20.12
CA ALA A 204 -30.75 -4.65 19.50
C ALA A 204 -29.30 -4.40 19.03
N ALA A 205 -28.99 -4.83 17.80
CA ALA A 205 -27.98 -4.17 16.97
C ALA A 205 -28.50 -4.04 15.54
N SER A 206 -28.93 -2.83 15.20
CA SER A 206 -29.20 -2.41 13.83
C SER A 206 -27.92 -2.59 13.01
N LEU A 207 -27.96 -3.52 12.05
CA LEU A 207 -26.96 -3.66 10.99
C LEU A 207 -26.87 -2.33 10.23
N GLY A 208 -25.86 -1.53 10.56
CA GLY A 208 -25.50 -0.32 9.82
C GLY A 208 -25.02 -0.71 8.44
N ASP A 209 -25.85 -0.37 7.46
CA ASP A 209 -25.62 -0.29 6.01
C ASP A 209 -24.14 -0.42 5.60
N GLY A 210 -23.81 -1.60 5.08
CA GLY A 210 -22.58 -1.81 4.35
C GLY A 210 -22.61 -0.96 3.09
N LYS A 211 -21.90 0.18 3.10
CA LYS A 211 -21.53 0.84 1.85
C LYS A 211 -20.57 -0.08 1.11
N GLN A 212 -21.17 -0.93 0.28
CA GLN A 212 -20.52 -1.59 -0.84
C GLN A 212 -19.83 -0.48 -1.65
N LEU A 213 -18.50 -0.41 -1.54
CA LEU A 213 -17.73 0.35 -2.50
C LEU A 213 -17.75 -0.48 -3.79
N ASP A 214 -18.72 -0.17 -4.64
CA ASP A 214 -18.69 -0.60 -6.04
C ASP A 214 -17.45 0.02 -6.68
N PHE A 215 -16.46 -0.82 -6.92
CA PHE A 215 -15.30 -0.51 -7.75
C PHE A 215 -15.64 -0.72 -9.22
#